data_AF-A0A7K2VGX2-F1
#
_entry.id   AF-A0A7K2VGX2-F1
#
_cell.length_a   1.000
_cell.length_b   1.000
_cell.length_c   1.000
_cell.angle_alpha   90.00
_cell.angle_beta   90.00
_cell.angle_gamma   90.00
#
_symmetry.space_group_name_H-M   'P 1'
#
loop_
_entity.id
_entity.type
_entity.pdbx_description
1 polymer ?
#
loop_
_entity_poly.entity_id
_entity_poly.type
_entity_poly.pdbx_seq_one_letter_code
_entity_poly.pdbx_strand_id
1 'polypeptide(L)'
;AHWRSGARVHLPLRAAEPDRVRAGGGHAHLARRIAAGLADRPDVLLAYWDEGLARLVVTLAEDAVSDRVVDRAAELAERDGLLVAGGDPEEYDHPADPAGVRAAATTLATDLAGIAAALTGYALRLPATPRAVTACVTLLRENPRVRALLRSRIGAARMDLLLAGANALAHAAGQTPTSLVLDGALRSLQLAETVARSAAFDSLHDELCGPERLSVAPTGSPRPPLRESPAQVYAAHASAGSVLGALAALLVKHDLNSVAEAALSGSPKAARYAPAAFHAVLGTALARADVLVRDPERLRQLEMAGTLLLHPSALRTGEGLPDPWTEAVLDAARRARLRVVLVDDPALEDFSGLADQVVDARRPLDDVVHALRGELDAGDEEGGEERVVITVARPRALAETGVLAGLDAADIAVALTDQEGAVVWGADILAPHGLPDVWRLLTAIPAARAVGSRGQLLARSGAA
;
A
#
# COMPACT_ATOMS: atom_id res chain seq x y z
N ALA A 1 -11.71 -12.34 4.23
CA ALA A 1 -12.53 -12.86 5.36
C ALA A 1 -13.58 -11.80 5.70
N HIS A 2 -14.53 -12.05 6.61
CA HIS A 2 -15.31 -10.94 7.17
C HIS A 2 -14.47 -10.22 8.25
N TRP A 3 -14.68 -8.91 8.40
CA TRP A 3 -13.99 -8.10 9.41
C TRP A 3 -14.91 -7.89 10.62
N ARG A 4 -14.33 -7.86 11.81
CA ARG A 4 -15.02 -7.57 13.07
C ARG A 4 -14.15 -6.70 13.97
N SER A 5 -14.76 -5.72 14.62
CA SER A 5 -14.17 -4.97 15.73
C SER A 5 -15.24 -4.62 16.74
N GLY A 6 -15.19 -5.25 17.91
CA GLY A 6 -16.26 -5.19 18.90
C GLY A 6 -17.62 -5.49 18.26
N ALA A 7 -18.59 -4.59 18.46
CA ALA A 7 -19.94 -4.73 17.92
C ALA A 7 -20.09 -4.42 16.42
N ARG A 8 -19.01 -4.10 15.69
CA ARG A 8 -19.04 -3.75 14.26
C ARG A 8 -18.62 -4.95 13.41
N VAL A 9 -19.33 -5.20 12.33
CA VAL A 9 -19.11 -6.32 11.41
C VAL A 9 -19.21 -5.85 9.96
N HIS A 10 -18.24 -6.23 9.13
CA HIS A 10 -18.26 -6.00 7.69
C HIS A 10 -18.28 -7.33 6.95
N LEU A 11 -19.34 -7.58 6.19
CA LEU A 11 -19.56 -8.83 5.48
C LEU A 11 -19.37 -8.63 3.96
N PRO A 12 -18.42 -9.33 3.32
CA PRO A 12 -18.41 -9.43 1.87
C PRO A 12 -19.59 -10.27 1.40
N LEU A 13 -20.33 -9.75 0.43
CA LEU A 13 -21.37 -10.49 -0.27
C LEU A 13 -20.85 -10.82 -1.67
N ARG A 14 -21.00 -12.07 -2.12
CA ARG A 14 -20.60 -12.49 -3.47
C ARG A 14 -21.74 -13.10 -4.23
N ALA A 15 -21.75 -12.92 -5.54
CA ALA A 15 -22.67 -13.64 -6.41
C ALA A 15 -22.27 -15.12 -6.48
N ALA A 16 -23.11 -15.99 -5.92
CA ALA A 16 -22.99 -17.44 -6.07
C ALA A 16 -23.64 -17.89 -7.38
N GLU A 17 -24.77 -17.27 -7.71
CA GLU A 17 -25.55 -17.51 -8.93
C GLU A 17 -25.67 -16.19 -9.71
N PRO A 18 -24.68 -15.81 -10.54
CA PRO A 18 -24.63 -14.50 -11.21
C PRO A 18 -25.87 -14.17 -12.06
N ASP A 19 -26.46 -15.18 -12.71
CA ASP A 19 -27.69 -15.02 -13.50
C ASP A 19 -28.89 -14.68 -12.61
N ARG A 20 -29.00 -15.31 -11.44
CA ARG A 20 -30.05 -15.04 -10.46
C ARG A 20 -29.88 -13.67 -9.81
N VAL A 21 -28.64 -13.29 -9.50
CA VAL A 21 -28.30 -11.94 -9.00
C VAL A 21 -28.71 -10.87 -10.01
N ARG A 22 -28.42 -11.09 -11.31
CA ARG A 22 -28.88 -10.20 -12.38
C ARG A 22 -30.40 -10.12 -12.48
N ALA A 23 -31.11 -11.26 -12.44
CA ALA A 23 -32.57 -11.29 -12.46
C ALA A 23 -33.21 -10.63 -11.22
N GLY A 24 -32.52 -10.66 -10.08
CA GLY A 24 -32.95 -10.09 -8.81
C GLY A 24 -32.73 -8.58 -8.64
N GLY A 25 -32.35 -7.87 -9.70
CA GLY A 25 -32.09 -6.42 -9.66
C GLY A 25 -30.63 -6.02 -9.47
N GLY A 26 -29.71 -6.99 -9.50
CA GLY A 26 -28.27 -6.77 -9.38
C GLY A 26 -27.73 -6.86 -7.95
N HIS A 27 -26.40 -6.95 -7.85
CA HIS A 27 -25.69 -7.23 -6.60
C HIS A 27 -26.00 -6.24 -5.47
N ALA A 28 -25.82 -4.94 -5.74
CA ALA A 28 -26.06 -3.87 -4.77
C ALA A 28 -27.53 -3.74 -4.32
N HIS A 29 -28.49 -4.06 -5.21
CA HIS A 29 -29.91 -4.07 -4.85
C HIS A 29 -30.21 -5.17 -3.84
N LEU A 30 -29.72 -6.38 -4.09
CA LEU A 30 -29.87 -7.52 -3.19
C LEU A 30 -29.17 -7.26 -1.85
N ALA A 31 -27.96 -6.70 -1.87
CA ALA A 31 -27.23 -6.35 -0.66
C ALA A 31 -28.00 -5.34 0.22
N ARG A 32 -28.59 -4.30 -0.37
CA ARG A 32 -29.46 -3.35 0.34
C ARG A 32 -30.70 -3.99 0.93
N ARG A 33 -31.30 -4.95 0.21
CA ARG A 33 -32.45 -5.72 0.72
C ARG A 33 -32.07 -6.57 1.94
N ILE A 34 -30.90 -7.20 1.91
CA ILE A 34 -30.37 -7.95 3.06
C ILE A 34 -30.12 -7.00 4.24
N ALA A 35 -29.52 -5.83 4.00
CA ALA A 35 -29.28 -4.82 5.02
C ALA A 35 -30.58 -4.37 5.71
N ALA A 36 -31.62 -4.05 4.92
CA ALA A 36 -32.94 -3.69 5.44
C ALA A 36 -33.55 -4.81 6.30
N GLY A 37 -33.44 -6.06 5.86
CA GLY A 37 -33.92 -7.21 6.64
C GLY A 37 -33.15 -7.47 7.94
N LEU A 38 -31.90 -7.00 8.05
CA LEU A 38 -31.13 -7.04 9.29
C LEU A 38 -31.45 -5.86 10.21
N ALA A 39 -31.70 -4.67 9.65
CA ALA A 39 -32.05 -3.47 10.41
C ALA A 39 -33.36 -3.60 11.21
N ASP A 40 -34.29 -4.47 10.78
CA ASP A 40 -35.54 -4.76 11.50
C ASP A 40 -35.33 -5.53 12.82
N ARG A 41 -34.12 -6.02 13.09
CA ARG A 41 -33.83 -6.81 14.29
C ARG A 41 -33.50 -5.91 15.49
N PRO A 42 -33.94 -6.29 16.71
CA PRO A 42 -33.68 -5.49 17.91
C PRO A 42 -32.21 -5.49 18.36
N ASP A 43 -31.41 -6.45 17.89
CA ASP A 43 -30.00 -6.61 18.23
C ASP A 43 -29.04 -5.89 17.25
N VAL A 44 -29.60 -5.25 16.21
CA VAL A 44 -28.89 -4.48 15.18
C VAL A 44 -29.20 -3.00 15.36
N LEU A 45 -28.17 -2.18 15.57
CA LEU A 45 -28.31 -0.72 15.67
C LEU A 45 -28.31 -0.05 14.30
N LEU A 46 -27.51 -0.59 13.37
CA LEU A 46 -27.34 -0.07 12.03
C LEU A 46 -26.99 -1.22 11.09
N ALA A 47 -27.64 -1.29 9.93
CA ALA A 47 -27.24 -2.17 8.84
C ALA A 47 -27.46 -1.45 7.50
N TYR A 48 -26.41 -1.34 6.69
CA TYR A 48 -26.49 -0.76 5.36
C TYR A 48 -25.47 -1.40 4.42
N TRP A 49 -25.70 -1.27 3.12
CA TRP A 49 -24.72 -1.65 2.11
C TRP A 49 -23.84 -0.45 1.78
N ASP A 50 -22.54 -0.60 1.99
CA ASP A 50 -21.54 0.38 1.62
C ASP A 50 -21.07 0.09 0.20
N GLU A 51 -21.53 0.89 -0.76
CA GLU A 51 -21.22 0.72 -2.19
C GLU A 51 -19.71 0.81 -2.45
N GLY A 52 -19.01 1.69 -1.73
CA GLY A 52 -17.60 1.95 -1.97
C GLY A 52 -16.67 0.87 -1.41
N LEU A 53 -16.97 0.35 -0.22
CA LEU A 53 -16.27 -0.82 0.33
C LEU A 53 -16.72 -2.12 -0.33
N ALA A 54 -17.86 -2.13 -1.01
CA ALA A 54 -18.56 -3.34 -1.45
C ALA A 54 -18.77 -4.32 -0.29
N ARG A 55 -19.22 -3.81 0.86
CA ARG A 55 -19.46 -4.59 2.08
C ARG A 55 -20.79 -4.24 2.71
N LEU A 56 -21.44 -5.25 3.26
CA LEU A 56 -22.56 -5.06 4.18
C LEU A 56 -21.99 -4.69 5.55
N VAL A 57 -22.25 -3.46 5.98
CA VAL A 57 -21.78 -2.90 7.26
C VAL A 57 -22.91 -3.04 8.28
N VAL A 58 -22.60 -3.67 9.40
CA VAL A 58 -23.55 -3.92 10.49
C VAL A 58 -22.93 -3.48 11.82
N THR A 59 -23.62 -2.63 12.56
CA THR A 59 -23.29 -2.28 13.94
C THR A 59 -24.35 -2.87 14.86
N LEU A 60 -23.90 -3.61 15.86
CA LEU A 60 -24.72 -4.38 16.79
C LEU A 60 -24.89 -3.66 18.12
N ALA A 61 -25.92 -4.00 18.88
CA ALA A 61 -26.09 -3.48 20.24
C ALA A 61 -25.03 -4.03 21.20
N GLU A 62 -24.64 -5.29 21.01
CA GLU A 62 -23.64 -6.00 21.81
C GLU A 62 -22.79 -6.91 20.91
N ASP A 63 -21.53 -7.15 21.28
CA ASP A 63 -20.66 -8.07 20.53
C ASP A 63 -21.14 -9.54 20.62
N ALA A 64 -21.77 -9.92 21.73
CA ALA A 64 -22.20 -11.31 21.99
C ALA A 64 -23.26 -11.85 21.00
N VAL A 65 -23.93 -10.98 20.24
CA VAL A 65 -24.92 -11.37 19.22
C VAL A 65 -24.33 -11.50 17.82
N SER A 66 -23.05 -11.15 17.64
CA SER A 66 -22.38 -11.06 16.33
C SER A 66 -22.53 -12.33 15.50
N ASP A 67 -22.23 -13.50 16.05
CA ASP A 67 -22.33 -14.76 15.31
C ASP A 67 -23.76 -15.03 14.81
N ARG A 68 -24.77 -14.77 15.64
CA ARG A 68 -26.17 -14.96 15.26
C ARG A 68 -26.59 -14.03 14.12
N VAL A 69 -26.10 -12.80 14.11
CA VAL A 69 -26.40 -11.84 13.04
C VAL A 69 -25.65 -12.19 11.76
N VAL A 70 -24.40 -12.66 11.86
CA VAL A 70 -23.64 -13.14 10.69
C VAL A 70 -24.29 -14.38 10.06
N ASP A 71 -24.70 -15.36 10.85
CA ASP A 71 -25.42 -16.55 10.36
C ASP A 71 -26.72 -16.13 9.67
N ARG A 72 -27.45 -15.19 10.27
CA ARG A 72 -28.68 -14.67 9.67
C ARG A 72 -28.43 -13.93 8.36
N ALA A 73 -27.36 -13.14 8.28
CA ALA A 73 -26.96 -12.46 7.05
C ALA A 73 -26.59 -13.48 5.96
N ALA A 74 -25.92 -14.57 6.32
CA ALA A 74 -25.61 -15.66 5.39
C ALA A 74 -26.88 -16.36 4.88
N GLU A 75 -27.84 -16.67 5.76
CA GLU A 75 -29.14 -17.24 5.35
C GLU A 75 -29.90 -16.32 4.37
N LEU A 76 -29.90 -15.01 4.63
CA LEU A 76 -30.55 -14.03 3.75
C LEU A 76 -29.81 -13.93 2.41
N ALA A 77 -28.47 -13.93 2.44
CA ALA A 77 -27.66 -13.94 1.23
C ALA A 77 -27.93 -15.17 0.36
N GLU A 78 -27.94 -16.37 0.94
CA GLU A 78 -28.17 -17.63 0.20
C GLU A 78 -29.53 -17.66 -0.50
N ARG A 79 -30.59 -17.16 0.16
CA ARG A 79 -31.94 -17.05 -0.43
C ARG A 79 -31.95 -16.21 -1.71
N ASP A 80 -31.08 -15.21 -1.75
CA ASP A 80 -30.96 -14.24 -2.84
C ASP A 80 -29.86 -14.60 -3.85
N GLY A 81 -29.25 -15.79 -3.75
CA GLY A 81 -28.18 -16.24 -4.64
C GLY A 81 -26.83 -15.57 -4.37
N LEU A 82 -26.66 -15.00 -3.19
CA LEU A 82 -25.42 -14.43 -2.68
C LEU A 82 -24.77 -15.36 -1.64
N LEU A 83 -23.47 -15.16 -1.38
CA LEU A 83 -22.73 -15.88 -0.34
C LEU A 83 -21.92 -14.90 0.51
N VAL A 84 -21.90 -15.13 1.82
CA VAL A 84 -20.95 -14.48 2.74
C VAL A 84 -19.61 -15.23 2.62
N ALA A 85 -18.80 -14.85 1.64
CA ALA A 85 -17.58 -15.59 1.31
C ALA A 85 -16.36 -15.10 2.10
N GLY A 86 -15.67 -16.01 2.78
CA GLY A 86 -14.38 -15.73 3.42
C GLY A 86 -13.20 -15.79 2.43
N GLY A 87 -12.42 -14.71 2.34
CA GLY A 87 -11.12 -14.64 1.62
C GLY A 87 -11.26 -13.98 0.26
N ASP A 88 -10.43 -12.98 -0.08
CA ASP A 88 -10.60 -12.10 -1.24
C ASP A 88 -10.13 -12.68 -2.59
N PRO A 89 -10.95 -12.53 -3.64
CA PRO A 89 -10.50 -12.47 -5.03
C PRO A 89 -10.81 -11.11 -5.67
N GLU A 90 -11.30 -10.10 -4.93
CA GLU A 90 -11.43 -8.73 -5.44
C GLU A 90 -10.16 -7.93 -5.19
N GLU A 91 -9.86 -7.02 -6.13
CA GLU A 91 -8.57 -6.34 -6.30
C GLU A 91 -8.18 -5.40 -5.12
N TYR A 92 -9.10 -5.14 -4.18
CA TYR A 92 -8.90 -4.22 -3.06
C TYR A 92 -9.19 -4.88 -1.71
N ASP A 93 -8.12 -5.14 -0.94
CA ASP A 93 -8.22 -5.69 0.42
C ASP A 93 -8.97 -4.72 1.36
N HIS A 94 -9.73 -5.28 2.31
CA HIS A 94 -10.40 -4.51 3.36
C HIS A 94 -9.36 -3.66 4.15
N PRO A 95 -9.63 -2.37 4.47
CA PRO A 95 -8.65 -1.48 5.11
C PRO A 95 -8.01 -2.01 6.39
N ALA A 96 -8.78 -2.72 7.20
CA ALA A 96 -8.32 -3.41 8.40
C ALA A 96 -8.35 -4.94 8.26
N ASP A 97 -8.06 -5.51 7.09
CA ASP A 97 -8.08 -6.97 6.91
C ASP A 97 -7.12 -7.67 7.90
N PRO A 98 -7.64 -8.50 8.83
CA PRO A 98 -6.79 -9.21 9.78
C PRO A 98 -5.85 -10.24 9.12
N ALA A 99 -6.09 -10.62 7.85
CA ALA A 99 -5.17 -11.48 7.12
C ALA A 99 -3.79 -10.83 6.91
N GLY A 100 -3.75 -9.51 6.66
CA GLY A 100 -2.50 -8.77 6.53
C GLY A 100 -1.66 -8.82 7.81
N VAL A 101 -2.28 -8.56 8.97
CA VAL A 101 -1.61 -8.62 10.28
C VAL A 101 -1.10 -10.04 10.55
N ARG A 102 -1.91 -11.08 10.31
CA ARG A 102 -1.50 -12.47 10.51
C ARG A 102 -0.34 -12.87 9.60
N ALA A 103 -0.36 -12.46 8.33
CA ALA A 103 0.70 -12.72 7.38
C ALA A 103 2.01 -12.07 7.84
N ALA A 104 2.00 -10.78 8.19
CA ALA A 104 3.17 -10.07 8.70
C ALA A 104 3.72 -10.71 10.00
N ALA A 105 2.85 -11.08 10.93
CA ALA A 105 3.24 -11.74 12.19
C ALA A 105 3.86 -13.12 11.95
N THR A 106 3.32 -13.90 11.00
CA THR A 106 3.85 -15.23 10.65
C THR A 106 5.22 -15.12 10.00
N THR A 107 5.44 -14.13 9.14
CA THR A 107 6.77 -13.87 8.57
C THR A 107 7.78 -13.50 9.66
N LEU A 108 7.42 -12.60 10.59
CA LEU A 108 8.28 -12.25 11.72
C LEU A 108 8.59 -13.46 12.63
N ALA A 109 7.59 -14.29 12.92
CA ALA A 109 7.77 -15.50 13.73
C ALA A 109 8.76 -16.49 13.07
N THR A 110 8.76 -16.56 11.74
CA THR A 110 9.70 -17.39 10.97
C THR A 110 11.14 -16.92 11.15
N ASP A 111 11.38 -15.60 11.10
CA ASP A 111 12.71 -15.02 11.31
C ASP A 111 13.19 -15.23 12.76
N LEU A 112 12.31 -15.02 13.74
CA LEU A 112 12.61 -15.26 15.17
C LEU A 112 12.94 -16.73 15.46
N ALA A 113 12.19 -17.66 14.87
CA ALA A 113 12.47 -19.09 14.98
C ALA A 113 13.83 -19.44 14.34
N GLY A 114 14.15 -18.85 13.19
CA GLY A 114 15.46 -18.99 12.54
C GLY A 114 16.61 -18.48 13.41
N ILE A 115 16.45 -17.33 14.07
CA ILE A 115 17.43 -16.77 15.02
C ILE A 115 17.64 -17.72 16.19
N ALA A 116 16.56 -18.20 16.81
CA ALA A 116 16.62 -19.12 17.94
C ALA A 116 17.32 -20.44 17.56
N ALA A 117 17.00 -20.99 16.39
CA ALA A 117 17.63 -22.20 15.86
C ALA A 117 19.14 -21.99 15.60
N ALA A 118 19.53 -20.85 15.03
CA ALA A 118 20.93 -20.49 14.80
C ALA A 118 21.73 -20.44 16.12
N LEU A 119 21.20 -19.74 17.12
CA LEU A 119 21.83 -19.59 18.44
C LEU A 119 21.88 -20.92 19.20
N THR A 120 20.84 -21.74 19.09
CA THR A 120 20.80 -23.08 19.71
C THR A 120 21.83 -24.01 19.06
N GLY A 121 21.92 -24.04 17.73
CA GLY A 121 22.92 -24.84 17.02
C GLY A 121 24.35 -24.43 17.37
N TYR A 122 24.60 -23.12 17.52
CA TYR A 122 25.86 -22.58 18.00
C TYR A 122 26.16 -23.02 19.45
N ALA A 123 25.20 -22.89 20.37
CA ALA A 123 25.35 -23.28 21.77
C ALA A 123 25.60 -24.80 21.94
N LEU A 124 24.95 -25.62 21.10
CA LEU A 124 25.13 -27.07 21.04
C LEU A 124 26.37 -27.50 20.25
N ARG A 125 27.15 -26.56 19.70
CA ARG A 125 28.36 -26.81 18.90
C ARG A 125 28.12 -27.73 17.69
N LEU A 126 26.94 -27.63 17.07
CA LEU A 126 26.63 -28.38 15.86
C LEU A 126 27.47 -27.86 14.68
N PRO A 127 27.85 -28.72 13.73
CA PRO A 127 28.58 -28.31 12.54
C PRO A 127 27.71 -27.38 11.68
N ALA A 128 28.23 -26.21 11.32
CA ALA A 128 27.55 -25.26 10.45
C ALA A 128 27.58 -25.73 8.98
N THR A 129 26.52 -25.43 8.23
CA THR A 129 26.50 -25.71 6.79
C THR A 129 27.48 -24.80 6.04
N PRO A 130 28.03 -25.26 4.89
CA PRO A 130 28.94 -24.45 4.08
C PRO A 130 28.32 -23.11 3.65
N ARG A 131 29.12 -22.04 3.66
CA ARG A 131 28.69 -20.67 3.26
C ARG A 131 28.06 -20.59 1.87
N ALA A 132 28.47 -21.47 0.97
CA ALA A 132 27.89 -21.56 -0.38
C ALA A 132 26.40 -21.89 -0.38
N VAL A 133 25.89 -22.65 0.60
CA VAL A 133 24.45 -22.95 0.72
C VAL A 133 23.67 -21.69 1.05
N THR A 134 24.12 -20.92 2.04
CA THR A 134 23.52 -19.65 2.43
C THR A 134 23.59 -18.62 1.30
N ALA A 135 24.73 -18.52 0.61
CA ALA A 135 24.90 -17.63 -0.54
C ALA A 135 23.96 -18.01 -1.69
N CYS A 136 23.83 -19.30 -2.00
CA CYS A 136 22.93 -19.80 -3.06
C CYS A 136 21.46 -19.47 -2.75
N VAL A 137 20.99 -19.76 -1.54
CA VAL A 137 19.62 -19.44 -1.12
C VAL A 137 19.36 -17.93 -1.14
N THR A 138 20.34 -17.13 -0.70
CA THR A 138 20.25 -15.66 -0.75
C THR A 138 20.13 -15.19 -2.20
N LEU A 139 21.02 -15.63 -3.11
CA LEU A 139 20.95 -15.26 -4.53
C LEU A 139 19.63 -15.67 -5.19
N LEU A 140 19.13 -16.87 -4.87
CA LEU A 140 17.85 -17.35 -5.40
C LEU A 140 16.68 -16.46 -4.93
N ARG A 141 16.68 -16.09 -3.64
CA ARG A 141 15.69 -15.18 -3.04
C ARG A 141 15.76 -13.78 -3.66
N GLU A 142 16.95 -13.27 -3.92
CA GLU A 142 17.15 -11.91 -4.42
C GLU A 142 16.94 -11.79 -5.94
N ASN A 143 16.92 -12.92 -6.68
CA ASN A 143 16.77 -12.94 -8.13
C ASN A 143 15.34 -12.54 -8.58
N PRO A 144 15.18 -11.47 -9.38
CA PRO A 144 13.87 -10.95 -9.78
C PRO A 144 13.07 -11.94 -10.64
N ARG A 145 13.72 -12.76 -11.48
CA ARG A 145 13.03 -13.74 -12.33
C ARG A 145 12.43 -14.89 -11.51
N VAL A 146 13.15 -15.33 -10.49
CA VAL A 146 12.68 -16.38 -9.57
C VAL A 146 11.48 -15.87 -8.78
N ARG A 147 11.56 -14.64 -8.26
CA ARG A 147 10.42 -13.99 -7.59
C ARG A 147 9.22 -13.87 -8.54
N ALA A 148 9.41 -13.39 -9.76
CA ALA A 148 8.32 -13.27 -10.74
C ALA A 148 7.67 -14.63 -11.06
N LEU A 149 8.47 -15.68 -11.25
CA LEU A 149 7.99 -17.04 -11.51
C LEU A 149 7.23 -17.64 -10.32
N LEU A 150 7.73 -17.46 -9.10
CA LEU A 150 7.04 -17.95 -7.90
C LEU A 150 5.74 -17.17 -7.66
N ARG A 151 5.77 -15.85 -7.81
CA ARG A 151 4.60 -14.99 -7.67
C ARG A 151 3.47 -15.41 -8.61
N SER A 152 3.78 -15.72 -9.88
CA SER A 152 2.76 -16.15 -10.85
C SER A 152 2.16 -17.52 -10.56
N ARG A 153 2.88 -18.42 -9.87
CA ARG A 153 2.39 -19.77 -9.57
C ARG A 153 1.65 -19.90 -8.24
N ILE A 154 2.11 -19.22 -7.20
CA ILE A 154 1.62 -19.44 -5.83
C ILE A 154 1.11 -18.17 -5.16
N GLY A 155 1.19 -17.02 -5.82
CA GLY A 155 0.78 -15.71 -5.30
C GLY A 155 1.88 -15.04 -4.44
N ALA A 156 1.74 -13.73 -4.23
CA ALA A 156 2.74 -12.90 -3.56
C ALA A 156 2.96 -13.31 -2.09
N ALA A 157 1.88 -13.43 -1.31
CA ALA A 157 1.96 -13.75 0.12
C ALA A 157 2.62 -15.12 0.39
N ARG A 158 2.26 -16.16 -0.36
CA ARG A 158 2.86 -17.51 -0.20
C ARG A 158 4.30 -17.55 -0.67
N MET A 159 4.63 -16.84 -1.77
CA MET A 159 6.01 -16.69 -2.22
C MET A 159 6.87 -16.05 -1.14
N ASP A 160 6.43 -14.94 -0.54
CA ASP A 160 7.22 -14.25 0.49
C ASP A 160 7.42 -15.13 1.73
N LEU A 161 6.41 -15.91 2.13
CA LEU A 161 6.54 -16.89 3.22
C LEU A 161 7.55 -17.99 2.87
N LEU A 162 7.49 -18.58 1.67
CA LEU A 162 8.42 -19.63 1.25
C LEU A 162 9.86 -19.12 1.17
N LEU A 163 10.06 -17.94 0.57
CA LEU A 163 11.39 -17.33 0.47
C LEU A 163 11.94 -16.95 1.84
N ALA A 164 11.10 -16.43 2.74
CA ALA A 164 11.48 -16.15 4.12
C ALA A 164 11.87 -17.45 4.86
N GLY A 165 11.06 -18.51 4.77
CA GLY A 165 11.34 -19.80 5.39
C GLY A 165 12.62 -20.46 4.88
N ALA A 166 12.83 -20.49 3.57
CA ALA A 166 14.06 -21.03 2.97
C ALA A 166 15.31 -20.25 3.43
N ASN A 167 15.21 -18.92 3.46
CA ASN A 167 16.27 -18.04 3.92
C ASN A 167 16.57 -18.21 5.42
N ALA A 168 15.53 -18.30 6.25
CA ALA A 168 15.64 -18.56 7.68
C ALA A 168 16.33 -19.89 7.96
N LEU A 169 15.94 -20.96 7.26
CA LEU A 169 16.59 -22.28 7.38
C LEU A 169 18.06 -22.24 6.95
N ALA A 170 18.38 -21.58 5.84
CA ALA A 170 19.75 -21.48 5.34
C ALA A 170 20.67 -20.67 6.27
N HIS A 171 20.17 -19.59 6.86
CA HIS A 171 20.92 -18.80 7.83
C HIS A 171 21.00 -19.46 9.21
N ALA A 172 19.97 -20.21 9.63
CA ALA A 172 19.98 -20.99 10.86
C ALA A 172 21.00 -22.13 10.80
N ALA A 173 20.97 -22.92 9.73
CA ALA A 173 21.93 -24.00 9.49
C ALA A 173 23.37 -23.47 9.30
N GLY A 174 23.51 -22.30 8.67
CA GLY A 174 24.79 -21.60 8.53
C GLY A 174 25.24 -20.82 9.77
N GLN A 175 24.43 -20.78 10.84
CA GLN A 175 24.70 -20.03 12.08
C GLN A 175 25.07 -18.55 11.84
N THR A 176 24.33 -17.86 10.96
CA THR A 176 24.57 -16.45 10.57
C THR A 176 23.41 -15.53 11.01
N PRO A 177 23.25 -15.27 12.32
CA PRO A 177 22.05 -14.62 12.86
C PRO A 177 21.89 -13.15 12.45
N THR A 178 22.96 -12.42 12.11
CA THR A 178 22.89 -10.98 11.79
C THR A 178 21.93 -10.67 10.63
N SER A 179 21.91 -11.54 9.62
CA SER A 179 20.99 -11.42 8.47
C SER A 179 19.53 -11.53 8.92
N LEU A 180 19.24 -12.48 9.81
CA LEU A 180 17.89 -12.71 10.33
C LEU A 180 17.44 -11.65 11.33
N VAL A 181 18.37 -11.10 12.12
CA VAL A 181 18.08 -9.96 13.01
C VAL A 181 17.67 -8.73 12.18
N LEU A 182 18.37 -8.47 11.07
CA LEU A 182 18.02 -7.37 10.18
C LEU A 182 16.65 -7.60 9.50
N ASP A 183 16.38 -8.83 9.05
CA ASP A 183 15.08 -9.21 8.47
C ASP A 183 13.97 -9.04 9.52
N GLY A 184 14.14 -9.59 10.71
CA GLY A 184 13.20 -9.47 11.82
C GLY A 184 12.95 -8.01 12.25
N ALA A 185 13.98 -7.15 12.22
CA ALA A 185 13.82 -5.73 12.48
C ALA A 185 12.97 -5.02 11.41
N LEU A 186 13.15 -5.33 10.13
CA LEU A 186 12.30 -4.78 9.07
C LEU A 186 10.86 -5.33 9.18
N ARG A 187 10.70 -6.63 9.46
CA ARG A 187 9.38 -7.27 9.60
C ARG A 187 8.62 -6.75 10.81
N SER A 188 9.30 -6.38 11.90
CA SER A 188 8.63 -5.76 13.05
C SER A 188 8.09 -4.37 12.72
N LEU A 189 8.81 -3.56 11.92
CA LEU A 189 8.32 -2.28 11.43
C LEU A 189 7.09 -2.45 10.52
N GLN A 190 7.13 -3.40 9.58
CA GLN A 190 6.01 -3.68 8.68
C GLN A 190 4.77 -4.23 9.41
N LEU A 191 4.99 -5.03 10.46
CA LEU A 191 3.90 -5.48 11.32
C LEU A 191 3.30 -4.30 12.10
N ALA A 192 4.14 -3.43 12.67
CA ALA A 192 3.70 -2.23 13.38
C ALA A 192 2.89 -1.30 12.47
N GLU A 193 3.33 -1.11 11.22
CA GLU A 193 2.59 -0.37 10.19
C GLU A 193 1.22 -0.99 9.92
N THR A 194 1.17 -2.30 9.68
CA THR A 194 -0.08 -3.00 9.34
C THR A 194 -1.08 -2.95 10.50
N VAL A 195 -0.60 -3.11 11.74
CA VAL A 195 -1.41 -2.96 12.96
C VAL A 195 -1.89 -1.52 13.12
N ALA A 196 -1.01 -0.53 12.94
CA ALA A 196 -1.37 0.87 13.08
C ALA A 196 -2.43 1.30 12.05
N ARG A 197 -2.31 0.87 10.78
CA ARG A 197 -3.32 1.14 9.74
C ARG A 197 -4.67 0.49 10.06
N SER A 198 -4.64 -0.75 10.57
CA SER A 198 -5.87 -1.43 10.98
C SER A 198 -6.55 -0.72 12.15
N ALA A 199 -5.76 -0.25 13.13
CA ALA A 199 -6.25 0.54 14.25
C ALA A 199 -6.78 1.92 13.83
N ALA A 200 -6.11 2.58 12.87
CA ALA A 200 -6.56 3.87 12.32
C ALA A 200 -7.91 3.75 11.60
N PHE A 201 -8.12 2.66 10.85
CA PHE A 201 -9.44 2.41 10.26
C PHE A 201 -10.50 2.18 11.34
N ASP A 202 -10.17 1.45 12.41
CA ASP A 202 -11.11 1.20 13.51
C ASP A 202 -11.45 2.47 14.31
N SER A 203 -10.48 3.37 14.53
CA SER A 203 -10.70 4.68 15.16
C SER A 203 -11.58 5.58 14.30
N LEU A 204 -11.34 5.60 12.99
CA LEU A 204 -12.06 6.42 12.02
C LEU A 204 -13.36 5.77 11.51
N HIS A 205 -13.71 4.56 11.96
CA HIS A 205 -14.81 3.79 11.39
C HIS A 205 -16.13 4.57 11.39
N ASP A 206 -16.48 5.21 12.50
CA ASP A 206 -17.74 5.96 12.61
C ASP A 206 -17.76 7.24 11.75
N GLU A 207 -16.60 7.81 11.43
CA GLU A 207 -16.48 9.01 10.58
C GLU A 207 -16.51 8.67 9.09
N LEU A 208 -15.96 7.52 8.71
CA LEU A 208 -15.84 7.07 7.32
C LEU A 208 -17.01 6.19 6.88
N CYS A 209 -17.53 5.35 7.78
CA CYS A 209 -18.54 4.35 7.47
C CYS A 209 -19.86 4.71 8.16
N GLY A 210 -20.72 5.42 7.43
CA GLY A 210 -22.09 5.69 7.84
C GLY A 210 -23.04 5.72 6.65
N PRO A 211 -24.35 5.49 6.85
CA PRO A 211 -25.32 5.48 5.76
C PRO A 211 -25.44 6.84 5.05
N GLU A 212 -25.14 7.93 5.76
CA GLU A 212 -25.14 9.31 5.22
C GLU A 212 -23.79 9.72 4.61
N ARG A 213 -22.74 8.92 4.77
CA ARG A 213 -21.43 9.20 4.18
C ARG A 213 -21.42 8.76 2.72
N LEU A 214 -20.97 9.65 1.85
CA LEU A 214 -20.80 9.33 0.44
C LEU A 214 -19.59 8.42 0.26
N SER A 215 -19.84 7.12 0.09
CA SER A 215 -18.81 6.11 -0.15
C SER A 215 -18.69 5.79 -1.64
N VAL A 216 -17.48 5.87 -2.20
CA VAL A 216 -17.21 5.73 -3.62
C VAL A 216 -16.34 4.51 -3.87
N ALA A 217 -16.82 3.64 -4.76
CA ALA A 217 -16.10 2.44 -5.16
C ALA A 217 -14.95 2.78 -6.11
N PRO A 218 -13.87 1.97 -6.13
CA PRO A 218 -12.87 2.05 -7.19
C PRO A 218 -13.56 1.96 -8.57
N THR A 219 -13.21 2.82 -9.52
CA THR A 219 -13.95 2.94 -10.79
C THR A 219 -13.72 1.77 -11.78
N GLY A 220 -12.97 0.74 -11.39
CA GLY A 220 -12.59 -0.39 -12.25
C GLY A 220 -11.57 -0.02 -13.34
N SER A 221 -11.16 1.26 -13.40
CA SER A 221 -10.09 1.73 -14.29
C SER A 221 -8.75 1.13 -13.84
N PRO A 222 -7.94 0.59 -14.77
CA PRO A 222 -6.67 0.01 -14.41
C PRO A 222 -5.73 1.09 -13.86
N ARG A 223 -5.25 0.90 -12.63
CA ARG A 223 -4.28 1.81 -12.02
C ARG A 223 -2.93 1.72 -12.76
N PRO A 224 -2.15 2.81 -12.82
CA PRO A 224 -0.82 2.80 -13.42
C PRO A 224 0.09 1.71 -12.84
N PRO A 225 0.97 1.05 -13.62
CA PRO A 225 1.96 0.16 -13.03
C PRO A 225 2.87 0.94 -12.07
N LEU A 226 3.34 0.27 -11.02
CA LEU A 226 4.33 0.87 -10.11
C LEU A 226 5.65 1.04 -10.85
N ARG A 227 6.28 2.21 -10.68
CA ARG A 227 7.58 2.53 -11.25
C ARG A 227 8.71 1.87 -10.44
N GLU A 228 9.82 1.56 -11.10
CA GLU A 228 10.97 0.95 -10.43
C GLU A 228 11.79 2.03 -9.74
N SER A 229 11.97 1.93 -8.43
CA SER A 229 12.74 2.96 -7.72
C SER A 229 14.24 2.86 -8.00
N PRO A 230 15.01 3.96 -7.90
CA PRO A 230 16.46 3.93 -8.12
C PRO A 230 17.18 2.87 -7.25
N ALA A 231 16.66 2.61 -6.05
CA ALA A 231 17.16 1.54 -5.18
C ALA A 231 16.86 0.13 -5.73
N GLN A 232 15.70 -0.07 -6.36
CA GLN A 232 15.32 -1.32 -7.00
C GLN A 232 16.16 -1.58 -8.26
N VAL A 233 16.35 -0.56 -9.11
CA VAL A 233 17.21 -0.63 -10.29
C VAL A 233 18.65 -0.97 -9.88
N TYR A 234 19.21 -0.26 -8.89
CA TYR A 234 20.53 -0.58 -8.33
C TYR A 234 20.56 -2.02 -7.81
N ALA A 235 19.54 -2.46 -7.08
CA ALA A 235 19.51 -3.81 -6.52
C ALA A 235 19.45 -4.90 -7.59
N ALA A 236 18.72 -4.67 -8.69
CA ALA A 236 18.68 -5.59 -9.83
C ALA A 236 20.07 -5.73 -10.48
N HIS A 237 20.74 -4.61 -10.73
CA HIS A 237 22.11 -4.61 -11.27
C HIS A 237 23.13 -5.23 -10.32
N ALA A 238 23.07 -4.91 -9.02
CA ALA A 238 23.96 -5.48 -8.02
C ALA A 238 23.78 -7.00 -7.89
N SER A 239 22.54 -7.49 -7.95
CA SER A 239 22.24 -8.92 -7.94
C SER A 239 22.80 -9.64 -9.18
N ALA A 240 22.65 -9.05 -10.37
CA ALA A 240 23.21 -9.58 -11.61
C ALA A 240 24.76 -9.61 -11.56
N GLY A 241 25.38 -8.52 -11.09
CA GLY A 241 26.82 -8.42 -10.91
C GLY A 241 27.36 -9.45 -9.90
N SER A 242 26.62 -9.70 -8.82
CA SER A 242 26.98 -10.70 -7.80
C SER A 242 27.01 -12.13 -8.36
N VAL A 243 26.04 -12.48 -9.22
CA VAL A 243 26.02 -13.80 -9.89
C VAL A 243 27.20 -13.94 -10.84
N LEU A 244 27.50 -12.91 -11.64
CA LEU A 244 28.64 -12.94 -12.56
C LEU A 244 29.98 -13.01 -11.80
N GLY A 245 30.14 -12.23 -10.73
CA GLY A 245 31.31 -12.27 -9.86
C GLY A 245 31.50 -13.64 -9.21
N ALA A 246 30.41 -14.26 -8.73
CA ALA A 246 30.42 -15.62 -8.17
C ALA A 246 30.84 -16.67 -9.20
N LEU A 247 30.34 -16.60 -10.44
CA LEU A 247 30.75 -17.50 -11.54
C LEU A 247 32.22 -17.31 -11.92
N ALA A 248 32.71 -16.06 -11.99
CA ALA A 248 34.11 -15.77 -12.26
C ALA A 248 35.02 -16.29 -11.13
N ALA A 249 34.64 -16.09 -9.87
CA ALA A 249 35.37 -16.63 -8.72
C ALA A 249 35.44 -18.17 -8.75
N LEU A 250 34.36 -18.84 -9.16
CA LEU A 250 34.33 -20.30 -9.32
C LEU A 250 35.29 -20.77 -10.42
N LEU A 251 35.31 -20.07 -11.56
CA LEU A 251 36.16 -20.38 -12.71
C LEU A 251 37.65 -20.15 -12.41
N VAL A 252 37.98 -19.13 -11.62
CA VAL A 252 39.38 -18.74 -11.33
C VAL A 252 39.94 -19.46 -10.11
N LYS A 253 39.18 -19.48 -9.00
CA LYS A 253 39.68 -19.95 -7.70
C LYS A 253 39.27 -21.38 -7.38
N HIS A 254 38.25 -21.93 -8.06
CA HIS A 254 37.69 -23.26 -7.80
C HIS A 254 37.34 -23.53 -6.31
N ASP A 255 37.06 -22.47 -5.55
CA ASP A 255 36.77 -22.51 -4.12
C ASP A 255 35.39 -21.93 -3.81
N LEU A 256 34.56 -22.73 -3.14
CA LEU A 256 33.18 -22.37 -2.79
C LEU A 256 33.09 -21.24 -1.75
N ASN A 257 34.13 -21.03 -0.93
CA ASN A 257 34.14 -19.90 0.00
C ASN A 257 34.33 -18.57 -0.75
N SER A 258 35.26 -18.55 -1.71
CA SER A 258 35.49 -17.38 -2.57
C SER A 258 34.25 -17.02 -3.42
N VAL A 259 33.48 -18.03 -3.85
CA VAL A 259 32.20 -17.84 -4.54
C VAL A 259 31.15 -17.20 -3.62
N ALA A 260 31.05 -17.69 -2.37
CA ALA A 260 30.12 -17.14 -1.38
C ALA A 260 30.45 -15.70 -0.99
N GLU A 261 31.74 -15.37 -0.87
CA GLU A 261 32.22 -14.01 -0.58
C GLU A 261 31.85 -13.04 -1.71
N ALA A 262 32.14 -13.41 -2.97
CA ALA A 262 31.77 -12.61 -4.14
C ALA A 262 30.25 -12.44 -4.32
N ALA A 263 29.47 -13.47 -3.95
CA ALA A 263 28.01 -13.40 -3.99
C ALA A 263 27.42 -12.49 -2.91
N LEU A 264 28.03 -12.43 -1.73
CA LEU A 264 27.51 -11.67 -0.58
C LEU A 264 28.01 -10.22 -0.57
N SER A 265 29.18 -9.93 -1.15
CA SER A 265 29.72 -8.56 -1.21
C SER A 265 28.86 -7.61 -2.06
N GLY A 266 28.21 -8.10 -3.12
CA GLY A 266 27.30 -7.31 -3.95
C GLY A 266 25.85 -7.23 -3.42
N SER A 267 25.61 -7.55 -2.15
CA SER A 267 24.25 -7.57 -1.58
C SER A 267 23.63 -6.17 -1.52
N PRO A 268 22.47 -5.92 -2.18
CA PRO A 268 21.83 -4.62 -2.18
C PRO A 268 20.97 -4.35 -0.93
N LYS A 269 21.27 -5.01 0.20
CA LYS A 269 20.43 -4.96 1.41
C LYS A 269 20.24 -3.55 1.93
N ALA A 270 21.29 -2.74 2.03
CA ALA A 270 21.16 -1.36 2.50
C ALA A 270 20.27 -0.52 1.56
N ALA A 271 20.40 -0.70 0.25
CA ALA A 271 19.56 -0.03 -0.74
C ALA A 271 18.09 -0.46 -0.65
N ARG A 272 17.80 -1.72 -0.33
CA ARG A 272 16.43 -2.24 -0.18
C ARG A 272 15.80 -1.92 1.17
N TYR A 273 16.55 -2.07 2.26
CA TYR A 273 16.00 -2.09 3.62
C TYR A 273 15.82 -0.68 4.15
N ALA A 274 16.70 0.26 3.77
CA ALA A 274 16.60 1.63 4.25
C ALA A 274 15.29 2.32 3.80
N PRO A 275 14.92 2.32 2.50
CA PRO A 275 13.61 2.84 2.06
C PRO A 275 12.47 2.05 2.68
N ALA A 276 12.52 0.71 2.66
CA ALA A 276 11.43 -0.12 3.18
C ALA A 276 11.15 0.14 4.67
N ALA A 277 12.20 0.31 5.48
CA ALA A 277 12.07 0.65 6.90
C ALA A 277 11.50 2.06 7.08
N PHE A 278 11.98 3.04 6.32
CA PHE A 278 11.46 4.40 6.37
C PHE A 278 9.97 4.46 6.02
N HIS A 279 9.55 3.79 4.94
CA HIS A 279 8.15 3.77 4.53
C HIS A 279 7.25 3.07 5.54
N ALA A 280 7.71 1.97 6.18
CA ALA A 280 6.95 1.33 7.25
C ALA A 280 6.78 2.26 8.48
N VAL A 281 7.82 3.00 8.84
CA VAL A 281 7.75 4.01 9.91
C VAL A 281 6.84 5.17 9.52
N LEU A 282 6.93 5.66 8.28
CA LEU A 282 6.06 6.72 7.75
C LEU A 282 4.60 6.28 7.75
N GLY A 283 4.28 5.10 7.23
CA GLY A 283 2.93 4.53 7.23
C GLY A 283 2.38 4.38 8.66
N THR A 284 3.23 3.97 9.61
CA THR A 284 2.88 3.93 11.04
C THR A 284 2.58 5.33 11.59
N ALA A 285 3.40 6.32 11.25
CA ALA A 285 3.23 7.69 11.72
C ALA A 285 1.98 8.37 11.14
N LEU A 286 1.70 8.14 9.85
CA LEU A 286 0.50 8.58 9.16
C LEU A 286 -0.75 7.95 9.78
N ALA A 287 -0.75 6.63 9.99
CA ALA A 287 -1.86 5.94 10.62
C ALA A 287 -2.13 6.42 12.05
N ARG A 288 -1.09 6.71 12.84
CA ARG A 288 -1.24 7.30 14.19
C ARG A 288 -1.72 8.75 14.18
N ALA A 289 -1.60 9.44 13.07
CA ALA A 289 -2.19 10.75 12.83
C ALA A 289 -3.56 10.63 12.15
N ASP A 290 -4.16 9.43 12.17
CA ASP A 290 -5.46 9.13 11.58
C ASP A 290 -5.51 9.45 10.06
N VAL A 291 -4.39 9.23 9.35
CA VAL A 291 -4.33 9.22 7.88
C VAL A 291 -4.39 7.78 7.38
N LEU A 292 -5.38 7.46 6.55
CA LEU A 292 -5.59 6.09 6.08
C LEU A 292 -4.82 5.80 4.80
N VAL A 293 -3.68 5.13 4.92
CA VAL A 293 -2.92 4.60 3.78
C VAL A 293 -3.54 3.26 3.33
N ARG A 294 -4.20 3.27 2.17
CA ARG A 294 -4.83 2.09 1.57
C ARG A 294 -3.81 1.21 0.85
N ASP A 295 -2.90 1.81 0.09
CA ASP A 295 -1.86 1.11 -0.66
C ASP A 295 -0.44 1.54 -0.17
N PRO A 296 0.19 0.75 0.73
CA PRO A 296 1.55 1.01 1.19
C PRO A 296 2.61 0.93 0.10
N GLU A 297 2.35 0.21 -1.01
CA GLU A 297 3.30 0.10 -2.12
C GLU A 297 3.31 1.39 -2.95
N ARG A 298 2.15 2.02 -3.14
CA ARG A 298 2.04 3.38 -3.70
C ARG A 298 2.70 4.43 -2.81
N LEU A 299 2.58 4.30 -1.48
CA LEU A 299 3.27 5.20 -0.55
C LEU A 299 4.81 5.16 -0.71
N ARG A 300 5.37 4.03 -1.13
CA ARG A 300 6.83 3.92 -1.38
C ARG A 300 7.30 4.75 -2.57
N GLN A 301 6.40 5.05 -3.50
CA GLN A 301 6.69 5.88 -4.67
C GLN A 301 6.91 7.37 -4.30
N LEU A 302 6.68 7.77 -3.05
CA LEU A 302 6.95 9.14 -2.58
C LEU A 302 8.41 9.57 -2.76
N GLU A 303 9.38 8.64 -2.70
CA GLU A 303 10.78 9.00 -2.96
C GLU A 303 11.00 9.50 -4.40
N MET A 304 10.13 9.08 -5.33
CA MET A 304 10.14 9.44 -6.75
C MET A 304 9.13 10.53 -7.10
N ALA A 305 8.34 11.01 -6.15
CA ALA A 305 7.36 12.08 -6.41
C ALA A 305 8.06 13.28 -7.04
N GLY A 306 7.58 13.75 -8.19
CA GLY A 306 8.19 14.88 -8.90
C GLY A 306 7.20 15.98 -9.28
N THR A 307 5.92 15.63 -9.35
CA THR A 307 4.84 16.55 -9.71
C THR A 307 3.69 16.40 -8.72
N LEU A 308 3.14 17.53 -8.27
CA LEU A 308 1.94 17.61 -7.47
C LEU A 308 0.84 18.29 -8.31
N LEU A 309 -0.20 17.54 -8.66
CA LEU A 309 -1.40 18.04 -9.30
C LEU A 309 -2.46 18.31 -8.24
N LEU A 310 -2.89 19.57 -8.13
CA LEU A 310 -3.92 20.01 -7.19
C LEU A 310 -5.21 20.34 -7.96
N HIS A 311 -6.27 19.60 -7.67
CA HIS A 311 -7.61 19.97 -8.12
C HIS A 311 -8.18 21.07 -7.21
N PRO A 312 -8.98 22.02 -7.71
CA PRO A 312 -9.40 23.18 -6.91
C PRO A 312 -10.28 22.78 -5.74
N SER A 313 -11.01 21.66 -5.86
CA SER A 313 -11.83 21.15 -4.75
C SER A 313 -11.01 20.79 -3.51
N ALA A 314 -9.72 20.46 -3.64
CA ALA A 314 -8.85 20.19 -2.50
C ALA A 314 -8.39 21.47 -1.79
N LEU A 315 -8.33 22.58 -2.50
CA LEU A 315 -7.79 23.85 -2.00
C LEU A 315 -8.88 24.85 -1.57
N ARG A 316 -10.15 24.43 -1.62
CA ARG A 316 -11.30 25.27 -1.28
C ARG A 316 -12.05 24.69 -0.11
N THR A 317 -12.61 25.54 0.75
CA THR A 317 -13.56 25.14 1.78
C THR A 317 -14.94 24.86 1.18
N GLY A 318 -15.90 24.40 1.99
CA GLY A 318 -17.30 24.23 1.59
C GLY A 318 -17.95 25.56 1.17
N GLU A 319 -17.49 26.68 1.73
CA GLU A 319 -17.93 28.04 1.39
C GLU A 319 -17.34 28.54 0.06
N GLY A 320 -16.43 27.77 -0.53
CA GLY A 320 -15.80 28.08 -1.81
C GLY A 320 -14.61 29.04 -1.71
N LEU A 321 -14.21 29.45 -0.51
CA LEU A 321 -13.01 30.25 -0.25
C LEU A 321 -11.75 29.36 -0.24
N PRO A 322 -10.55 29.93 -0.46
CA PRO A 322 -9.30 29.19 -0.27
C PRO A 322 -9.17 28.58 1.12
N ASP A 323 -8.69 27.35 1.17
CA ASP A 323 -8.41 26.64 2.41
C ASP A 323 -7.20 27.28 3.11
N PRO A 324 -7.24 27.52 4.45
CA PRO A 324 -6.14 28.12 5.20
C PRO A 324 -4.80 27.37 5.09
N TRP A 325 -4.81 26.08 4.76
CA TRP A 325 -3.59 25.27 4.58
C TRP A 325 -3.01 25.33 3.17
N THR A 326 -3.65 26.03 2.23
CA THR A 326 -3.21 26.11 0.82
C THR A 326 -1.75 26.56 0.72
N GLU A 327 -1.39 27.68 1.35
CA GLU A 327 -0.01 28.18 1.30
C GLU A 327 0.99 27.21 1.96
N ALA A 328 0.61 26.58 3.07
CA ALA A 328 1.46 25.61 3.76
C ALA A 328 1.73 24.36 2.90
N VAL A 329 0.72 23.87 2.18
CA VAL A 329 0.84 22.74 1.25
C VAL A 329 1.73 23.10 0.05
N LEU A 330 1.54 24.29 -0.54
CA LEU A 330 2.39 24.78 -1.62
C LEU A 330 3.85 24.98 -1.16
N ASP A 331 4.06 25.49 0.05
CA ASP A 331 5.39 25.60 0.66
C ASP A 331 6.03 24.23 0.88
N ALA A 332 5.28 23.26 1.40
CA ALA A 332 5.74 21.89 1.57
C ALA A 332 6.11 21.24 0.22
N ALA A 333 5.31 21.45 -0.83
CA ALA A 333 5.59 20.96 -2.18
C ALA A 333 6.89 21.55 -2.73
N ARG A 334 7.08 22.86 -2.57
CA ARG A 334 8.31 23.57 -2.96
C ARG A 334 9.54 23.07 -2.20
N ARG A 335 9.44 22.86 -0.87
CA ARG A 335 10.54 22.26 -0.06
C ARG A 335 10.84 20.83 -0.49
N ALA A 336 9.81 20.09 -0.92
CA ALA A 336 9.94 18.78 -1.54
C ALA A 336 10.43 18.84 -3.00
N ARG A 337 10.66 20.02 -3.58
CA ARG A 337 11.08 20.22 -4.97
C ARG A 337 10.14 19.55 -5.97
N LEU A 338 8.85 19.64 -5.72
CA LEU A 338 7.81 19.16 -6.63
C LEU A 338 7.45 20.28 -7.61
N ARG A 339 7.22 19.91 -8.88
CA ARG A 339 6.52 20.78 -9.84
C ARG A 339 5.07 20.85 -9.43
N VAL A 340 4.57 22.02 -9.11
CA VAL A 340 3.17 22.25 -8.72
C VAL A 340 2.35 22.58 -9.96
N VAL A 341 1.36 21.74 -10.25
CA VAL A 341 0.38 21.95 -11.30
C VAL A 341 -0.97 22.18 -10.64
N LEU A 342 -1.57 23.34 -10.90
CA LEU A 342 -2.87 23.74 -10.37
C LEU A 342 -3.89 23.75 -11.49
N VAL A 343 -5.07 23.17 -11.27
CA VAL A 343 -6.20 23.39 -12.18
C VAL A 343 -6.78 24.78 -11.92
N ASP A 344 -7.08 25.51 -12.99
CA ASP A 344 -7.57 26.89 -12.94
C ASP A 344 -8.88 27.00 -12.15
N ASP A 345 -8.96 27.95 -11.23
CA ASP A 345 -10.17 28.28 -10.48
C ASP A 345 -10.09 29.75 -10.03
N PRO A 346 -11.12 30.58 -10.31
CA PRO A 346 -11.12 31.99 -9.93
C PRO A 346 -10.93 32.25 -8.44
N ALA A 347 -11.37 31.33 -7.58
CA ALA A 347 -11.19 31.47 -6.13
C ALA A 347 -9.72 31.32 -5.70
N LEU A 348 -8.86 30.77 -6.57
CA LEU A 348 -7.44 30.50 -6.29
C LEU A 348 -6.49 31.42 -7.07
N GLU A 349 -6.99 32.53 -7.63
CA GLU A 349 -6.20 33.47 -8.43
C GLU A 349 -4.94 33.96 -7.68
N ASP A 350 -5.08 34.26 -6.39
CA ASP A 350 -3.98 34.70 -5.51
C ASP A 350 -2.86 33.66 -5.34
N PHE A 351 -3.16 32.36 -5.57
CA PHE A 351 -2.21 31.26 -5.44
C PHE A 351 -1.64 30.79 -6.78
N SER A 352 -2.21 31.24 -7.90
CA SER A 352 -1.76 30.86 -9.25
C SER A 352 -0.27 31.16 -9.49
N GLY A 353 0.23 32.27 -8.94
CA GLY A 353 1.64 32.66 -9.02
C GLY A 353 2.61 31.79 -8.20
N LEU A 354 2.09 30.93 -7.32
CA LEU A 354 2.88 29.94 -6.56
C LEU A 354 2.92 28.57 -7.25
N ALA A 355 2.12 28.36 -8.30
CA ALA A 355 2.16 27.14 -9.11
C ALA A 355 3.19 27.29 -10.25
N ASP A 356 3.84 26.20 -10.62
CA ASP A 356 4.72 26.18 -11.80
C ASP A 356 3.90 26.16 -13.11
N GLN A 357 2.68 25.64 -13.04
CA GLN A 357 1.75 25.59 -14.16
C GLN A 357 0.30 25.67 -13.68
N VAL A 358 -0.52 26.43 -14.42
CA VAL A 358 -1.98 26.42 -14.28
C VAL A 358 -2.60 25.77 -15.53
N VAL A 359 -3.52 24.82 -15.35
CA VAL A 359 -4.20 24.10 -16.44
C VAL A 359 -5.67 24.46 -16.52
N ASP A 360 -6.21 24.57 -17.74
CA ASP A 360 -7.62 24.93 -17.97
C ASP A 360 -8.58 23.93 -17.31
N ALA A 361 -9.53 24.43 -16.52
CA ALA A 361 -10.53 23.62 -15.81
C ALA A 361 -11.47 22.82 -16.73
N ARG A 362 -11.58 23.20 -18.01
CA ARG A 362 -12.39 22.47 -19.00
C ARG A 362 -11.71 21.19 -19.48
N ARG A 363 -10.41 21.04 -19.22
CA ARG A 363 -9.67 19.83 -19.59
C ARG A 363 -9.96 18.73 -18.56
N PRO A 364 -10.34 17.51 -19.01
CA PRO A 364 -10.52 16.38 -18.10
C PRO A 364 -9.27 16.13 -17.24
N LEU A 365 -9.47 15.81 -15.96
CA LEU A 365 -8.36 15.71 -15.01
C LEU A 365 -7.45 14.51 -15.32
N ASP A 366 -8.02 13.39 -15.75
CA ASP A 366 -7.32 12.23 -16.27
C ASP A 366 -6.44 12.56 -17.49
N ASP A 367 -6.94 13.35 -18.45
CA ASP A 367 -6.15 13.83 -19.59
C ASP A 367 -4.94 14.68 -19.15
N VAL A 368 -5.09 15.48 -18.10
CA VAL A 368 -3.98 16.24 -17.51
C VAL A 368 -2.96 15.29 -16.89
N VAL A 369 -3.41 14.33 -16.08
CA VAL A 369 -2.54 13.35 -15.43
C VAL A 369 -1.79 12.50 -16.44
N HIS A 370 -2.46 12.02 -17.50
CA HIS A 370 -1.83 11.25 -18.57
C HIS A 370 -0.76 12.06 -19.30
N ALA A 371 -1.01 13.35 -19.58
CA ALA A 371 0.00 14.20 -20.20
C ALA A 371 1.19 14.45 -19.27
N LEU A 372 0.95 14.72 -17.98
CA LEU A 372 2.03 14.90 -17.01
C LEU A 372 2.88 13.64 -16.88
N ARG A 373 2.26 12.46 -16.84
CA ARG A 373 3.00 11.17 -16.82
C ARG A 373 3.79 10.96 -18.11
N GLY A 374 3.20 11.26 -19.27
CA GLY A 374 3.89 11.18 -20.57
C GLY A 374 5.07 12.15 -20.71
N GLU A 375 4.98 13.36 -20.16
CA GLU A 375 6.10 14.32 -20.09
C GLU A 375 7.26 13.76 -19.27
N LEU A 376 6.97 13.07 -18.16
CA LEU A 376 7.97 12.45 -17.31
C LEU A 376 8.64 11.27 -18.02
N ASP A 377 7.83 10.40 -18.65
CA ASP A 377 8.33 9.25 -19.40
C ASP A 377 9.21 9.67 -20.59
N ALA A 378 8.89 10.78 -21.27
CA ALA A 378 9.70 11.32 -22.37
C ALA A 378 11.01 11.97 -21.90
N GLY A 379 11.03 12.55 -20.70
CA GLY A 379 12.26 13.10 -20.10
C GLY A 379 13.24 12.04 -19.60
N ASP A 380 12.77 10.82 -19.39
CA ASP A 380 13.57 9.70 -18.87
C ASP A 380 14.50 9.08 -19.93
N GLU A 381 14.25 9.29 -21.24
CA GLU A 381 15.14 8.82 -22.32
C GLU A 381 16.55 9.46 -22.28
N GLU A 382 16.69 10.61 -21.63
CA GLU A 382 17.98 11.30 -21.41
C GLU A 382 18.67 10.92 -20.09
N GLY A 383 18.15 9.93 -19.35
CA GLY A 383 18.69 9.48 -18.05
C GLY A 383 18.16 10.26 -16.84
N GLY A 384 16.97 10.84 -16.96
CA GLY A 384 16.23 11.47 -15.86
C GLY A 384 15.83 10.49 -14.75
N GLU A 385 15.72 11.00 -13.52
CA GLU A 385 15.11 10.24 -12.41
C GLU A 385 13.60 10.14 -12.66
N GLU A 386 13.09 8.92 -12.87
CA GLU A 386 11.66 8.65 -13.06
C GLU A 386 10.82 9.38 -12.00
N ARG A 387 9.86 10.19 -12.45
CA ARG A 387 9.04 11.02 -11.56
C ARG A 387 7.60 10.52 -11.48
N VAL A 388 7.08 10.52 -10.27
CA VAL A 388 5.72 10.10 -9.91
C VAL A 388 4.83 11.33 -9.80
N VAL A 389 3.60 11.25 -10.31
CA VAL A 389 2.57 12.28 -10.18
C VAL A 389 1.68 11.99 -8.96
N ILE A 390 1.67 12.91 -8.01
CA ILE A 390 0.72 12.92 -6.89
C ILE A 390 -0.48 13.78 -7.31
N THR A 391 -1.68 13.22 -7.30
CA THR A 391 -2.92 13.96 -7.55
C THR A 391 -3.73 14.08 -6.26
N VAL A 392 -4.12 15.30 -5.90
CA VAL A 392 -4.92 15.60 -4.72
C VAL A 392 -6.26 16.21 -5.13
N ALA A 393 -7.34 15.64 -4.65
CA ALA A 393 -8.69 16.15 -4.87
C ALA A 393 -9.59 15.91 -3.65
N ARG A 394 -10.66 16.69 -3.53
CA ARG A 394 -11.79 16.44 -2.62
C ARG A 394 -13.06 16.18 -3.45
N PRO A 395 -13.32 14.94 -3.91
CA PRO A 395 -14.56 14.62 -4.60
C PRO A 395 -15.75 14.79 -3.65
N ARG A 396 -16.83 15.46 -4.06
CA ARG A 396 -18.01 15.70 -3.20
C ARG A 396 -19.27 14.98 -3.69
N ALA A 397 -19.28 14.51 -4.93
CA ALA A 397 -20.41 13.80 -5.53
C ALA A 397 -19.96 12.65 -6.44
N LEU A 398 -20.79 11.61 -6.55
CA LEU A 398 -20.59 10.49 -7.49
C LEU A 398 -20.63 10.95 -8.97
N ALA A 399 -21.24 12.10 -9.25
CA ALA A 399 -21.30 12.68 -10.59
C ALA A 399 -19.97 13.32 -11.03
N GLU A 400 -19.01 13.53 -10.12
CA GLU A 400 -17.68 14.07 -10.44
C GLU A 400 -16.76 13.00 -11.06
N THR A 401 -17.25 12.29 -12.07
CA THR A 401 -16.56 11.18 -12.73
C THR A 401 -15.19 11.58 -13.28
N GLY A 402 -15.04 12.81 -13.78
CA GLY A 402 -13.76 13.31 -14.26
C GLY A 402 -12.71 13.49 -13.15
N VAL A 403 -13.12 13.88 -11.95
CA VAL A 403 -12.20 14.02 -10.80
C VAL A 403 -11.77 12.64 -10.30
N LEU A 404 -12.73 11.70 -10.21
CA LEU A 404 -12.45 10.31 -9.84
C LEU A 404 -11.52 9.63 -10.86
N ALA A 405 -11.76 9.80 -12.16
CA ALA A 405 -10.89 9.31 -13.22
C ALA A 405 -9.48 9.89 -13.13
N GLY A 406 -9.35 11.19 -12.80
CA GLY A 406 -8.05 11.83 -12.59
C GLY A 406 -7.28 11.27 -11.38
N LEU A 407 -7.97 10.95 -10.28
CA LEU A 407 -7.36 10.24 -9.16
C LEU A 407 -6.90 8.83 -9.59
N ASP A 408 -7.75 8.08 -10.31
CA ASP A 408 -7.42 6.72 -10.77
C ASP A 408 -6.28 6.69 -11.81
N ALA A 409 -6.08 7.75 -12.58
CA ALA A 409 -4.98 7.88 -13.54
C ALA A 409 -3.62 8.21 -12.88
N ALA A 410 -3.64 8.69 -11.62
CA ALA A 410 -2.46 9.20 -10.91
C ALA A 410 -1.55 8.07 -10.43
N ASP A 411 -0.24 8.33 -10.33
CA ASP A 411 0.69 7.35 -9.75
C ASP A 411 0.48 7.21 -8.25
N ILE A 412 0.17 8.32 -7.55
CA ILE A 412 -0.31 8.38 -6.17
C ILE A 412 -1.59 9.24 -6.11
N ALA A 413 -2.70 8.65 -5.68
CA ALA A 413 -3.99 9.29 -5.52
C ALA A 413 -4.26 9.63 -4.05
N VAL A 414 -4.50 10.91 -3.76
CA VAL A 414 -4.83 11.41 -2.42
C VAL A 414 -6.22 12.02 -2.43
N ALA A 415 -7.15 11.40 -1.71
CA ALA A 415 -8.51 11.90 -1.56
C ALA A 415 -8.67 12.57 -0.20
N LEU A 416 -9.07 13.85 -0.19
CA LEU A 416 -9.53 14.50 1.03
C LEU A 416 -10.90 13.93 1.40
N THR A 417 -10.96 13.25 2.54
CA THR A 417 -12.16 12.53 3.01
C THR A 417 -12.74 13.14 4.29
N ASP A 418 -12.43 14.42 4.52
CA ASP A 418 -13.05 15.22 5.57
C ASP A 418 -14.59 15.25 5.43
N GLN A 419 -15.26 15.93 6.35
CA GLN A 419 -16.74 15.97 6.39
C GLN A 419 -17.36 16.54 5.09
N GLU A 420 -16.60 17.28 4.30
CA GLU A 420 -17.04 17.85 3.01
C GLU A 420 -16.76 16.92 1.82
N GLY A 421 -15.88 15.93 1.99
CA GLY A 421 -15.44 15.00 0.95
C GLY A 421 -16.14 13.65 1.02
N ALA A 422 -16.16 12.96 -0.12
CA ALA A 422 -16.54 11.57 -0.26
C ALA A 422 -15.40 10.65 0.19
N VAL A 423 -15.75 9.46 0.67
CA VAL A 423 -14.80 8.41 1.02
C VAL A 423 -14.48 7.60 -0.25
N VAL A 424 -13.34 7.89 -0.88
CA VAL A 424 -12.96 7.29 -2.17
C VAL A 424 -12.04 6.09 -1.97
N TRP A 425 -12.61 4.88 -1.88
CA TRP A 425 -11.84 3.68 -1.51
C TRP A 425 -10.81 3.22 -2.54
N GLY A 426 -10.89 3.75 -3.78
CA GLY A 426 -9.89 3.55 -4.83
C GLY A 426 -8.65 4.45 -4.71
N ALA A 427 -8.68 5.49 -3.86
CA ALA A 427 -7.52 6.32 -3.61
C ALA A 427 -6.49 5.60 -2.73
N ASP A 428 -5.20 5.87 -2.95
CA ASP A 428 -4.12 5.21 -2.21
C ASP A 428 -3.99 5.74 -0.78
N ILE A 429 -4.39 7.00 -0.57
CA ILE A 429 -4.34 7.71 0.71
C ILE A 429 -5.66 8.46 0.89
N LEU A 430 -6.33 8.23 2.00
CA LEU A 430 -7.45 9.04 2.46
C LEU A 430 -6.97 10.00 3.56
N ALA A 431 -7.35 11.26 3.44
CA ALA A 431 -6.98 12.36 4.33
C ALA A 431 -8.22 12.89 5.08
N PRO A 432 -8.58 12.33 6.25
CA PRO A 432 -9.76 12.72 7.02
C PRO A 432 -9.69 14.15 7.57
N HIS A 433 -8.49 14.71 7.72
CA HIS A 433 -8.31 16.09 8.19
C HIS A 433 -8.05 17.08 7.05
N GLY A 434 -8.20 16.66 5.79
CA GLY A 434 -8.03 17.52 4.62
C GLY A 434 -6.56 17.85 4.31
N LEU A 435 -6.28 19.10 3.94
CA LEU A 435 -4.94 19.57 3.57
C LEU A 435 -3.84 19.42 4.64
N PRO A 436 -4.10 19.49 5.96
CA PRO A 436 -3.13 19.12 6.98
C PRO A 436 -2.47 17.74 6.74
N ASP A 437 -3.23 16.74 6.29
CA ASP A 437 -2.71 15.40 6.04
C ASP A 437 -1.86 15.36 4.75
N VAL A 438 -2.25 16.12 3.73
CA VAL A 438 -1.44 16.35 2.53
C VAL A 438 -0.11 17.00 2.90
N TRP A 439 -0.12 18.02 3.76
CA TRP A 439 1.10 18.66 4.24
C TRP A 439 2.03 17.66 4.96
N ARG A 440 1.48 16.76 5.81
CA ARG A 440 2.26 15.67 6.45
C ARG A 440 2.89 14.74 5.42
N LEU A 441 2.15 14.39 4.37
CA LEU A 441 2.64 13.55 3.29
C LEU A 441 3.80 14.22 2.54
N LEU A 442 3.61 15.47 2.11
CA LEU A 442 4.61 16.21 1.31
C LEU A 442 5.89 16.50 2.10
N THR A 443 5.77 16.79 3.40
CA THR A 443 6.93 17.03 4.27
C THR A 443 7.80 15.79 4.49
N ALA A 444 7.28 14.58 4.25
CA ALA A 444 8.05 13.34 4.33
C ALA A 444 8.91 13.06 3.08
N ILE A 445 8.61 13.67 1.93
CA ILE A 445 9.27 13.41 0.64
C ILE A 445 10.79 13.69 0.69
N PRO A 446 11.28 14.84 1.23
CA PRO A 446 12.73 15.06 1.35
C PRO A 446 13.45 13.98 2.15
N ALA A 447 12.82 13.48 3.23
CA ALA A 447 13.40 12.44 4.06
C ALA A 447 13.40 11.08 3.33
N ALA A 448 12.35 10.75 2.58
CA ALA A 448 12.27 9.55 1.76
C ALA A 448 13.45 9.49 0.77
N ARG A 449 13.65 10.57 -0.01
CA ARG A 449 14.78 10.70 -0.95
C ARG A 449 16.15 10.60 -0.28
N ALA A 450 16.31 11.25 0.89
CA ALA A 450 17.55 11.20 1.63
C ALA A 450 17.87 9.79 2.15
N VAL A 451 16.86 9.02 2.57
CA VAL A 451 17.03 7.63 2.99
C VAL A 451 17.35 6.73 1.81
N GLY A 452 16.66 6.88 0.68
CA GLY A 452 16.93 6.12 -0.55
C GLY A 452 18.35 6.32 -1.08
N SER A 453 18.78 7.58 -1.22
CA SER A 453 20.14 7.92 -1.67
C SER A 453 21.21 7.40 -0.71
N ARG A 454 21.03 7.56 0.61
CA ARG A 454 21.98 7.03 1.62
C ARG A 454 22.02 5.50 1.63
N GLY A 455 20.89 4.82 1.47
CA GLY A 455 20.81 3.37 1.39
C GLY A 455 21.62 2.83 0.21
N GLN A 456 21.51 3.48 -0.96
CA GLN A 456 22.32 3.16 -2.13
C GLN A 456 23.81 3.43 -1.93
N LEU A 457 24.16 4.57 -1.31
CA LEU A 457 25.56 4.90 -1.00
C LEU A 457 26.18 3.82 -0.11
N LEU A 458 25.50 3.43 0.97
CA LEU A 458 25.95 2.37 1.88
C LEU A 458 26.10 1.02 1.16
N ALA A 459 25.17 0.68 0.27
CA ALA A 459 25.25 -0.55 -0.51
C ALA A 459 26.46 -0.55 -1.47
N ARG A 460 26.72 0.58 -2.15
CA ARG A 460 27.89 0.75 -3.03
C ARG A 460 29.20 0.66 -2.24
N SER A 461 29.26 1.28 -1.07
CA SER A 461 30.44 1.22 -0.19
C SER A 461 30.70 -0.18 0.38
N GLY A 462 29.66 -0.99 0.58
CA GLY A 462 29.81 -2.38 1.03
C GLY A 462 30.25 -3.36 -0.08
N ALA A 463 30.08 -2.96 -1.35
CA ALA A 463 30.46 -3.76 -2.52
C ALA A 463 31.86 -3.42 -3.08
N ALA A 464 32.43 -2.27 -2.68
CA ALA A 464 33.78 -1.83 -3.01
C ALA A 464 34.78 -2.38 -1.99
#